data_AF-A0A1Y6E484-F1
#
_entry.id   AF-A0A1Y6E484-F1
#
_cell.length_a   1.000
_cell.length_b   1.000
_cell.length_c   1.000
_cell.angle_alpha   90.00
_cell.angle_beta   90.00
_cell.angle_gamma   90.00
#
_symmetry.space_group_name_H-M   'P 1'
#
loop_
_entity.id
_entity.type
_entity.pdbx_description
1 polymer ?
#
loop_
_entity_poly.entity_id
_entity_poly.type
_entity_poly.pdbx_seq_one_letter_code
_entity_poly.pdbx_strand_id
1 'polypeptide(L)'
;MSMPSRPVSAMSASPQRWWALVVLALTQLVVVLDGTIVNIALPQAQQELGLSDVERQWVITAYALAFGALLLLGGRVADYWGRKRTFLVGMLGFGIASAIGGMAQNGTELIIARGLQGVFAALLAPAALALLTVT
;
A
#
# COMPACT_ATOMS: atom_id res chain seq x y z
N MET A 1 26.10 45.76 -23.64
CA MET A 1 25.08 45.67 -22.58
C MET A 1 24.84 44.19 -22.28
N SER A 2 25.68 43.61 -21.44
CA SER A 2 25.73 42.17 -21.13
C SER A 2 24.88 41.90 -19.89
N MET A 3 23.82 41.11 -20.03
CA MET A 3 23.00 40.67 -18.89
C MET A 3 23.80 39.71 -18.01
N PRO A 4 23.82 39.86 -16.68
CA PRO A 4 24.39 38.85 -15.80
C PRO A 4 23.48 37.61 -15.81
N SER A 5 24.06 36.46 -16.18
CA SER A 5 23.43 35.15 -16.08
C SER A 5 23.14 34.84 -14.61
N ARG A 6 21.87 34.77 -14.24
CA ARG A 6 21.44 34.31 -12.91
C ARG A 6 21.98 32.89 -12.70
N PRO A 7 22.72 32.61 -11.62
CA PRO A 7 23.09 31.25 -11.30
C PRO A 7 21.80 30.45 -11.06
N VAL A 8 21.59 29.41 -11.87
CA VAL A 8 20.57 28.39 -11.59
C VAL A 8 20.98 27.79 -10.25
N SER A 9 20.28 28.18 -9.18
CA SER A 9 20.50 27.58 -7.87
C SER A 9 20.24 26.09 -8.02
N ALA A 10 21.32 25.29 -8.02
CA ALA A 10 21.21 23.85 -7.94
C ALA A 10 20.37 23.55 -6.72
N MET A 11 19.16 23.07 -6.95
CA MET A 11 18.18 22.78 -5.92
C MET A 11 18.76 21.63 -5.10
N SER A 12 19.50 21.96 -4.03
CA SER A 12 20.08 20.99 -3.13
C SER A 12 18.92 20.17 -2.56
N ALA A 13 18.77 18.93 -3.02
CA ALA A 13 17.79 18.01 -2.47
C ALA A 13 18.07 17.90 -0.97
N SER A 14 17.22 18.52 -0.16
CA SER A 14 17.38 18.50 1.29
C SER A 14 17.41 17.04 1.76
N PRO A 15 18.31 16.63 2.67
CA PRO A 15 18.46 15.24 3.12
C PRO A 15 17.14 14.56 3.54
N GLN A 16 16.18 15.35 4.05
CA GLN A 16 14.83 14.89 4.40
C GLN A 16 13.99 14.41 3.21
N ARG A 17 14.19 14.95 2.01
CA ARG A 17 13.51 14.50 0.77
C ARG A 17 13.99 13.11 0.36
N TRP A 18 15.29 12.84 0.48
CA TRP A 18 15.87 11.53 0.16
C TRP A 18 15.34 10.43 1.10
N TRP A 19 15.20 10.75 2.39
CA TRP A 19 14.58 9.84 3.35
C TRP A 19 13.10 9.57 3.07
N ALA A 20 12.33 10.60 2.68
CA ALA A 20 10.93 10.42 2.29
C ALA A 20 10.80 9.48 1.08
N LEU A 21 11.67 9.64 0.06
CA LEU A 21 11.71 8.76 -1.11
C LEU A 21 12.03 7.31 -0.74
N VAL A 22 13.00 7.09 0.15
CA VAL A 22 13.33 5.74 0.64
C VAL A 22 12.13 5.11 1.35
N VAL A 23 11.46 5.83 2.24
CA VAL A 23 10.27 5.33 2.95
C VAL A 23 9.15 4.99 1.98
N LEU A 24 8.89 5.85 1.00
CA LEU A 24 7.86 5.63 -0.02
C LEU A 24 8.19 4.45 -0.92
N ALA A 25 9.46 4.30 -1.32
CA ALA A 25 9.93 3.16 -2.11
C ALA A 25 9.81 1.84 -1.34
N LEU A 26 10.23 1.82 -0.07
CA LEU A 26 10.06 0.65 0.80
C LEU A 26 8.59 0.30 1.00
N THR A 27 7.73 1.31 1.13
CA THR A 27 6.30 1.10 1.25
C THR A 27 5.70 0.47 0.00
N GLN A 28 6.08 0.98 -1.17
CA GLN A 28 5.63 0.43 -2.44
C GLN A 28 6.15 -1.00 -2.64
N LEU A 29 7.40 -1.25 -2.24
CA LEU A 29 7.98 -2.59 -2.25
C LEU A 29 7.15 -3.56 -1.39
N VAL A 30 6.78 -3.16 -0.16
CA VAL A 30 5.95 -3.98 0.74
C VAL A 30 4.60 -4.31 0.11
N VAL A 31 3.93 -3.34 -0.51
CA VAL A 31 2.62 -3.55 -1.15
C VAL A 31 2.72 -4.51 -2.35
N VAL A 32 3.77 -4.37 -3.17
CA VAL A 32 3.99 -5.27 -4.32
C VAL A 32 4.37 -6.68 -3.85
N LEU A 33 5.23 -6.77 -2.82
CA LEU A 33 5.62 -8.04 -2.22
C LEU A 33 4.40 -8.78 -1.66
N ASP A 34 3.49 -8.11 -0.97
CA ASP A 34 2.27 -8.72 -0.42
C ASP A 34 1.40 -9.40 -1.50
N GLY A 35 1.18 -8.73 -2.63
CA GLY A 35 0.47 -9.32 -3.77
C GLY A 35 1.21 -10.53 -4.35
N THR A 36 2.53 -10.46 -4.43
CA THR A 36 3.38 -11.51 -5.02
C THR A 36 3.48 -12.74 -4.12
N ILE A 37 3.72 -12.52 -2.82
CA ILE A 37 3.81 -13.57 -1.80
C ILE A 37 2.56 -14.41 -1.81
N VAL A 38 1.38 -13.79 -1.81
CA VAL A 38 0.15 -14.58 -1.84
C VAL A 38 0.01 -15.33 -3.14
N ASN A 39 0.25 -14.75 -4.31
CA ASN A 39 0.14 -15.53 -5.55
C ASN A 39 1.07 -16.77 -5.57
N ILE A 40 2.25 -16.68 -4.95
CA ILE A 40 3.22 -17.79 -4.87
C ILE A 40 2.87 -18.78 -3.75
N ALA A 41 2.45 -18.29 -2.59
CA ALA A 41 2.17 -19.09 -1.39
C ALA A 41 0.75 -19.66 -1.38
N LEU A 42 -0.18 -19.11 -2.18
CA LEU A 42 -1.58 -19.53 -2.19
C LEU A 42 -1.79 -21.00 -2.56
N PRO A 43 -1.04 -21.62 -3.51
CA PRO A 43 -1.13 -23.06 -3.74
C PRO A 43 -0.75 -23.89 -2.52
N GLN A 44 0.25 -23.44 -1.74
CA GLN A 44 0.70 -24.11 -0.51
C GLN A 44 -0.33 -23.90 0.61
N ALA A 45 -0.76 -22.65 0.83
CA ALA A 45 -1.80 -22.30 1.79
C ALA A 45 -3.13 -23.01 1.48
N GLN A 46 -3.45 -23.24 0.20
CA GLN A 46 -4.61 -24.04 -0.20
C GLN A 46 -4.54 -25.47 0.31
N GLN A 47 -3.36 -26.10 0.26
CA GLN A 47 -3.16 -27.47 0.78
C GLN A 47 -3.13 -27.51 2.30
N GLU A 48 -2.47 -26.53 2.95
CA GLU A 48 -2.31 -26.48 4.41
C GLU A 48 -3.61 -26.10 5.13
N LEU A 49 -4.39 -25.16 4.58
CA LEU A 49 -5.63 -24.68 5.17
C LEU A 49 -6.88 -25.39 4.61
N GLY A 50 -6.71 -26.30 3.65
CA GLY A 50 -7.81 -27.00 2.99
C GLY A 50 -8.75 -26.08 2.21
N LEU A 51 -8.23 -25.04 1.55
CA LEU A 51 -9.05 -24.08 0.81
C LEU A 51 -9.73 -24.73 -0.40
N SER A 52 -11.00 -24.43 -0.59
CA SER A 52 -11.67 -24.67 -1.86
C SER A 52 -11.12 -23.76 -2.98
N ASP A 53 -11.29 -24.16 -4.24
CA ASP A 53 -10.90 -23.32 -5.38
C ASP A 53 -11.64 -21.97 -5.39
N VAL A 54 -12.87 -21.95 -4.86
CA VAL A 54 -13.67 -20.73 -4.70
C VAL A 54 -13.02 -19.80 -3.68
N GLU A 55 -12.65 -20.31 -2.50
CA GLU A 55 -11.98 -19.50 -1.47
C GLU A 55 -10.64 -18.98 -1.97
N ARG A 56 -9.86 -19.81 -2.66
CA ARG A 56 -8.60 -19.43 -3.29
C ARG A 56 -8.78 -18.21 -4.21
N GLN A 57 -9.81 -18.22 -5.06
CA GLN A 57 -10.13 -17.09 -5.92
C GLN A 57 -10.52 -15.85 -5.10
N TRP A 58 -11.35 -16.02 -4.08
CA TRP A 58 -11.78 -14.93 -3.20
C TRP A 58 -10.63 -14.28 -2.41
N VAL A 59 -9.57 -15.01 -2.06
CA VAL A 59 -8.38 -14.43 -1.40
C VAL A 59 -7.75 -13.34 -2.27
N ILE A 60 -7.69 -13.54 -3.59
CA ILE A 60 -7.15 -12.55 -4.54
C ILE A 60 -8.20 -11.46 -4.81
N THR A 61 -9.44 -11.87 -5.07
CA THR A 61 -10.52 -10.95 -5.44
C THR A 61 -10.89 -9.99 -4.32
N ALA A 62 -10.96 -10.42 -3.06
CA ALA A 62 -11.34 -9.58 -1.93
C ALA A 62 -10.39 -8.39 -1.75
N TYR A 63 -9.08 -8.62 -1.89
CA TYR A 63 -8.08 -7.55 -1.88
C TYR A 63 -8.35 -6.53 -2.99
N ALA A 64 -8.42 -7.00 -4.24
CA ALA A 64 -8.59 -6.14 -5.41
C ALA A 64 -9.92 -5.38 -5.38
N LEU A 65 -10.99 -6.01 -4.91
CA LEU A 65 -12.32 -5.44 -4.80
C LEU A 65 -12.36 -4.35 -3.73
N ALA A 66 -11.84 -4.62 -2.53
CA ALA A 66 -11.78 -3.61 -1.47
C ALA A 66 -10.87 -2.44 -1.88
N PHE A 67 -9.71 -2.73 -2.44
CA PHE A 67 -8.78 -1.72 -2.94
C PHE A 67 -9.43 -0.85 -4.01
N GLY A 68 -9.96 -1.45 -5.06
CA GLY A 68 -10.57 -0.73 -6.19
C GLY A 68 -11.81 0.06 -5.78
N ALA A 69 -12.69 -0.52 -4.97
CA ALA A 69 -13.93 0.14 -4.52
C ALA A 69 -13.65 1.36 -3.63
N LEU A 70 -12.58 1.32 -2.82
CA LEU A 70 -12.26 2.37 -1.86
C LEU A 70 -11.16 3.31 -2.34
N LEU A 71 -10.52 3.07 -3.48
CA LEU A 71 -9.39 3.86 -3.97
C LEU A 71 -9.73 5.36 -4.07
N LEU A 72 -10.88 5.68 -4.67
CA LEU A 72 -11.33 7.06 -4.82
C LEU A 72 -11.71 7.68 -3.47
N LEU A 73 -12.30 6.89 -2.58
CA LEU A 73 -12.65 7.34 -1.23
C LEU A 73 -11.38 7.61 -0.40
N GLY A 74 -10.38 6.74 -0.50
CA GLY A 74 -9.10 6.88 0.19
C GLY A 74 -8.34 8.12 -0.26
N GLY A 75 -8.41 8.47 -1.55
CA GLY A 75 -7.89 9.73 -2.06
C GLY A 75 -8.57 10.95 -1.44
N ARG A 76 -9.92 10.95 -1.40
CA ARG A 76 -10.71 12.00 -0.74
C ARG A 76 -10.36 12.15 0.75
N VAL A 77 -10.20 11.03 1.46
CA VAL A 77 -9.79 11.03 2.87
C VAL A 77 -8.38 11.59 3.02
N ALA A 78 -7.44 11.23 2.15
CA ALA A 78 -6.06 11.73 2.19
C ALA A 78 -5.98 13.25 2.00
N ASP A 79 -6.80 13.81 1.11
CA ASP A 79 -6.84 15.25 0.86
C ASP A 79 -7.50 16.03 2.01
N TYR A 80 -8.54 15.47 2.65
CA TYR A 80 -9.22 16.13 3.78
C TYR A 80 -8.50 15.98 5.12
N TRP A 81 -8.10 14.75 5.47
CA TRP A 81 -7.54 14.42 6.79
C TRP A 81 -6.03 14.68 6.88
N GLY A 82 -5.38 14.83 5.71
CA GLY A 82 -3.96 15.09 5.57
C GLY A 82 -3.20 13.85 5.08
N ARG A 83 -2.38 14.08 4.06
CA ARG A 83 -1.63 13.05 3.32
C ARG A 83 -0.70 12.23 4.21
N LYS A 84 0.06 12.88 5.09
CA LYS A 84 1.00 12.20 6.00
C LYS A 84 0.30 11.30 7.02
N ARG A 85 -0.80 11.75 7.62
CA ARG A 85 -1.57 10.97 8.61
C ARG A 85 -2.21 9.76 7.95
N THR A 86 -2.83 9.99 6.79
CA THR A 86 -3.49 8.93 6.00
C THR A 86 -2.49 7.86 5.55
N PHE A 87 -1.30 8.27 5.11
CA PHE A 87 -0.20 7.35 4.78
C PHE A 87 0.20 6.48 5.98
N LEU A 88 0.42 7.09 7.16
CA LEU A 88 0.84 6.35 8.36
C LEU A 88 -0.25 5.38 8.84
N VAL A 89 -1.51 5.80 8.84
CA VAL A 89 -2.64 4.93 9.21
C VAL A 89 -2.81 3.79 8.21
N GLY A 90 -2.72 4.08 6.90
CA GLY A 90 -2.75 3.07 5.85
C GLY A 90 -1.61 2.06 6.01
N MET A 91 -0.38 2.53 6.27
CA MET A 91 0.78 1.67 6.47
C MET A 91 0.66 0.77 7.70
N LEU A 92 0.29 1.34 8.85
CA LEU A 92 0.10 0.58 10.08
C LEU A 92 -1.04 -0.44 9.94
N GLY A 93 -2.18 -0.01 9.40
CA GLY A 93 -3.33 -0.88 9.17
C GLY A 93 -3.02 -2.01 8.18
N PHE A 94 -2.29 -1.70 7.10
CA PHE A 94 -1.83 -2.70 6.14
C PHE A 94 -0.92 -3.74 6.80
N GLY A 95 0.04 -3.30 7.61
CA GLY A 95 0.95 -4.19 8.34
C GLY A 95 0.22 -5.09 9.34
N ILE A 96 -0.74 -4.54 10.10
CA ILE A 96 -1.56 -5.30 11.04
C ILE A 96 -2.42 -6.33 10.30
N ALA A 97 -3.09 -5.93 9.22
CA ALA A 97 -3.90 -6.83 8.41
C ALA A 97 -3.06 -7.94 7.77
N SER A 98 -1.82 -7.63 7.37
CA SER A 98 -0.86 -8.63 6.86
C SER A 98 -0.45 -9.64 7.94
N ALA A 99 -0.17 -9.17 9.16
CA ALA A 99 0.12 -10.06 10.29
C ALA A 99 -1.06 -10.98 10.62
N ILE A 100 -2.29 -10.46 10.58
CA ILE A 100 -3.51 -11.27 10.75
C ILE A 100 -3.61 -12.32 9.64
N GLY A 101 -3.34 -11.95 8.38
CA GLY A 101 -3.33 -12.88 7.25
C GLY A 101 -2.28 -13.98 7.39
N GLY A 102 -1.09 -13.65 7.92
CA GLY A 102 -0.03 -14.63 8.19
C GLY A 102 -0.35 -15.59 9.36
N MET A 103 -1.32 -15.25 10.22
CA MET A 103 -1.79 -16.09 11.32
C MET A 103 -3.13 -16.79 11.01
N ALA A 104 -3.65 -16.65 9.79
CA ALA A 104 -4.95 -17.20 9.42
C ALA A 104 -4.96 -18.73 9.47
N GLN A 105 -6.00 -19.30 10.07
CA GLN A 105 -6.15 -20.75 10.26
C GLN A 105 -7.15 -21.38 9.28
N ASN A 106 -7.89 -20.56 8.53
CA ASN A 106 -8.86 -21.00 7.55
C ASN A 106 -9.00 -19.98 6.41
N GLY A 107 -9.70 -20.37 5.34
CA GLY A 107 -9.90 -19.53 4.16
C GLY A 107 -10.65 -18.24 4.42
N THR A 108 -11.66 -18.29 5.30
CA THR A 108 -12.48 -17.12 5.60
C THR A 108 -11.66 -16.04 6.31
N GLU A 109 -10.85 -16.42 7.30
CA GLU A 109 -9.93 -15.50 7.98
C GLU A 109 -8.93 -14.88 7.01
N LEU A 110 -8.36 -15.70 6.12
CA LEU A 110 -7.44 -15.21 5.10
C LEU A 110 -8.14 -14.20 4.16
N ILE A 111 -9.34 -14.51 3.66
CA ILE A 111 -10.13 -13.62 2.80
C ILE A 111 -10.44 -12.30 3.51
N ILE A 112 -10.85 -12.33 4.78
CA ILE A 112 -11.12 -11.12 5.58
C ILE A 112 -9.85 -10.30 5.74
N ALA A 113 -8.72 -10.92 6.07
CA ALA A 113 -7.44 -10.25 6.18
C ALA A 113 -7.04 -9.57 4.86
N ARG A 114 -7.22 -10.25 3.72
CA ARG A 114 -6.97 -9.67 2.39
C ARG A 114 -7.90 -8.50 2.07
N GLY A 115 -9.17 -8.60 2.43
CA GLY A 115 -10.12 -7.50 2.30
C GLY A 115 -9.65 -6.27 3.10
N LEU A 116 -9.28 -6.47 4.37
CA LEU A 116 -8.74 -5.41 5.22
C LEU A 116 -7.45 -4.80 4.66
N GLN A 117 -6.54 -5.63 4.14
CA GLN A 117 -5.34 -5.13 3.45
C GLN A 117 -5.70 -4.25 2.25
N GLY A 118 -6.70 -4.64 1.45
CA GLY A 118 -7.20 -3.83 0.33
C GLY A 118 -7.74 -2.47 0.78
N VAL A 119 -8.49 -2.42 1.89
CA VAL A 119 -8.98 -1.17 2.49
C VAL A 119 -7.84 -0.22 2.85
N PHE A 120 -6.81 -0.73 3.55
CA PHE A 120 -5.67 0.10 3.94
C PHE A 120 -4.75 0.46 2.78
N ALA A 121 -4.60 -0.42 1.80
CA ALA A 121 -3.90 -0.13 0.55
C ALA A 121 -4.57 1.02 -0.22
N ALA A 122 -5.90 1.10 -0.21
CA ALA A 122 -6.66 2.18 -0.85
C ALA A 122 -6.44 3.55 -0.20
N LEU A 123 -6.12 3.59 1.10
CA LEU A 123 -5.70 4.81 1.79
C LEU A 123 -4.24 5.15 1.48
N LEU A 124 -3.39 4.13 1.41
CA LEU A 124 -1.95 4.26 1.28
C LEU A 124 -1.55 4.77 -0.12
N ALA A 125 -2.07 4.16 -1.18
CA ALA A 125 -1.68 4.45 -2.57
C ALA A 125 -1.86 5.93 -2.97
N PRO A 126 -3.04 6.56 -2.82
CA PRO A 126 -3.21 7.98 -3.16
C PRO A 126 -2.39 8.88 -2.25
N ALA A 127 -2.28 8.55 -0.94
CA ALA A 127 -1.47 9.33 -0.01
C ALA A 127 0.02 9.31 -0.36
N ALA A 128 0.56 8.17 -0.83
CA ALA A 128 1.94 8.03 -1.24
C ALA A 128 2.27 8.88 -2.48
N LEU A 129 1.46 8.81 -3.53
CA LEU A 129 1.61 9.65 -4.73
C LEU A 129 1.49 11.15 -4.41
N ALA A 130 0.57 11.47 -3.51
CA ALA A 130 0.32 12.81 -3.04
C ALA A 130 1.46 13.38 -2.16
N LEU A 131 2.21 12.53 -1.45
CA LEU A 131 3.42 12.93 -0.72
C LEU A 131 4.61 13.12 -1.67
N LEU A 132 4.77 12.22 -2.66
CA LEU A 132 5.81 12.33 -3.70
C LEU A 132 5.78 13.67 -4.45
N THR A 133 4.59 14.23 -4.67
CA THR A 133 4.42 15.48 -5.43
C THR A 133 4.73 16.75 -4.61
N VAL A 134 4.76 16.64 -3.28
CA VAL A 134 4.96 17.79 -2.37
C VAL A 134 6.37 17.81 -1.76
N THR A 135 7.10 16.69 -1.81
CA THR A 135 8.51 16.56 -1.41
C THR A 135 9.46 16.73 -2.59
#